data_AF-A0A810QCB9-F1
#
_entry.id   AF-A0A810QCB9-F1
#
_cell.length_a   1.000
_cell.length_b   1.000
_cell.length_c   1.000
_cell.angle_alpha   90.00
_cell.angle_beta   90.00
_cell.angle_gamma   90.00
#
_symmetry.space_group_name_H-M   'P 1'
#
loop_
_entity.id
_entity.type
_entity.pdbx_description
1 polymer ?
#
loop_
_entity_poly.entity_id
_entity_poly.type
_entity_poly.pdbx_seq_one_letter_code
_entity_poly.pdbx_strand_id
1 'polypeptide(L)' 'MSTVYNLCKLLIDRGRTEGLQEKMDVYLAADRLTPEEYSVLSETLTKAGG' A
#
# COMPACT_ATOMS: atom_id res chain seq x y z
N MET A 1 15.93 3.85 6.31
CA MET A 1 15.37 3.76 4.95
C MET A 1 13.98 3.15 5.07
N SER A 2 12.95 3.99 5.12
CA SER A 2 11.57 3.51 5.26
C SER A 2 10.98 3.35 3.85
N THR A 3 10.85 2.11 3.37
CA THR A 3 10.26 1.79 2.06
C THR A 3 8.78 2.16 2.06
N VAL A 4 8.25 2.54 0.88
CA VAL A 4 6.84 2.89 0.67
C VAL A 4 5.90 1.79 1.18
N TYR A 5 6.34 0.53 1.05
CA TYR A 5 5.65 -0.63 1.61
C TYR A 5 5.34 -0.50 3.11
N ASN A 6 6.32 -0.15 3.94
CA ASN A 6 6.10 -0.01 5.39
C ASN A 6 5.15 1.15 5.71
N LEU A 7 5.19 2.23 4.92
CA LEU A 7 4.28 3.36 5.07
C LEU A 7 2.83 2.94 4.74
N CYS A 8 2.62 2.30 3.59
CA CYS A 8 1.31 1.78 3.18
C CYS A 8 0.78 0.78 4.21
N LYS A 9 1.61 -0.14 4.69
CA LYS A 9 1.24 -1.10 5.73
C LYS A 9 0.79 -0.41 7.02
N LEU A 10 1.50 0.63 7.48
CA LEU A 10 1.12 1.42 8.66
C LEU A 10 -0.18 2.19 8.47
N LEU A 11 -0.44 2.69 7.26
CA LEU A 11 -1.68 3.37 6.93
C LEU A 11 -2.87 2.41 6.96
N ILE A 12 -2.70 1.20 6.40
CA ILE A 12 -3.72 0.14 6.45
C ILE A 12 -4.03 -0.27 7.89
N ASP A 13 -2.99 -0.50 8.70
CA ASP A 13 -3.12 -0.87 10.12
C ASP A 13 -3.86 0.21 10.93
N ARG A 14 -3.68 1.48 10.57
CA ARG A 14 -4.39 2.62 11.17
C ARG A 14 -5.77 2.88 10.57
N GLY A 15 -6.25 2.07 9.64
CA GLY A 15 -7.52 2.27 8.94
C GLY A 15 -7.53 3.48 7.99
N ARG A 16 -6.37 4.05 7.68
CA ARG A 16 -6.21 5.17 6.72
C ARG A 16 -5.99 4.65 5.31
N THR A 17 -6.99 3.92 4.83
CA THR A 17 -7.01 3.28 3.52
C THR A 17 -7.60 4.20 2.43
N GLU A 18 -8.19 5.32 2.82
CA GLU A 18 -8.77 6.32 1.92
C GLU A 18 -7.73 6.90 0.97
N GLY A 19 -7.93 6.67 -0.34
CA GLY A 19 -7.00 7.08 -1.40
C GLY A 19 -5.64 6.38 -1.35
N LEU A 20 -5.47 5.34 -0.53
CA LEU A 20 -4.20 4.60 -0.44
C LEU A 20 -3.94 3.78 -1.69
N GLN A 21 -4.99 3.22 -2.27
CA GLN A 21 -4.92 2.42 -3.50
C GLN A 21 -4.37 3.25 -4.67
N GLU A 22 -4.93 4.44 -4.89
CA GLU A 22 -4.48 5.39 -5.90
C GLU A 22 -3.01 5.81 -5.71
N LYS A 23 -2.58 5.98 -4.44
CA LYS A 23 -1.17 6.23 -4.12
C LYS A 23 -0.28 5.03 -4.43
N MET A 24 -0.73 3.82 -4.13
CA MET A 24 0.00 2.59 -4.43
C MET A 24 0.21 2.39 -5.93
N ASP A 25 -0.78 2.70 -6.76
CA ASP A 25 -0.66 2.71 -8.22
C ASP A 25 0.43 3.69 -8.69
N VAL A 26 0.45 4.92 -8.15
CA VAL A 26 1.49 5.91 -8.46
C VAL A 26 2.87 5.44 -8.01
N TYR A 27 2.98 4.80 -6.84
CA TYR A 27 4.26 4.28 -6.37
C TYR A 27 4.77 3.11 -7.19
N LEU A 28 3.89 2.22 -7.65
CA LEU A 28 4.21 1.15 -8.57
C LEU A 28 4.70 1.72 -9.92
N ALA A 29 3.99 2.72 -10.46
CA ALA A 29 4.37 3.40 -11.69
C ALA A 29 5.69 4.20 -11.58
N ALA A 30 6.03 4.66 -10.37
CA ALA A 30 7.26 5.39 -10.09
C ALA A 30 8.46 4.48 -9.74
N ASP A 31 8.33 3.16 -9.89
CA ASP A 31 9.35 2.17 -9.49
C ASP A 31 9.73 2.27 -8.00
N ARG A 32 8.83 2.82 -7.18
CA ARG A 32 9.00 3.00 -5.72
C ARG A 32 8.43 1.82 -4.93
N LEU A 33 7.64 0.98 -5.58
CA LEU A 33 6.98 -0.19 -5.02
C LEU A 33 7.09 -1.31 -6.05
N THR A 34 7.48 -2.52 -5.62
CA THR A 34 7.48 -3.66 -6.53
C THR A 34 6.06 -4.21 -6.73
N PRO A 35 5.78 -4.89 -7.86
CA PRO A 35 4.48 -5.54 -8.06
C PRO A 35 4.18 -6.59 -6.98
N GLU A 36 5.19 -7.25 -6.41
CA GLU A 36 5.02 -8.17 -5.28
C GLU A 36 4.55 -7.43 -4.02
N GLU A 37 5.22 -6.31 -3.66
CA GLU A 37 4.84 -5.48 -2.53
C GLU A 37 3.43 -4.89 -2.72
N TYR A 38 3.10 -4.46 -3.94
CA TYR A 38 1.76 -3.97 -4.30
C TYR A 38 0.69 -5.03 -4.06
N SER A 39 0.92 -6.27 -4.53
CA SER A 39 -0.03 -7.37 -4.34
C SER A 39 -0.28 -7.62 -2.85
N VAL A 40 0.78 -7.72 -2.04
CA VAL A 40 0.67 -7.95 -0.59
C VAL A 40 -0.08 -6.82 0.11
N LEU A 41 0.22 -5.57 -0.23
CA LEU A 41 -0.48 -4.41 0.33
C LEU A 41 -1.95 -4.38 -0.10
N SER A 42 -2.27 -4.70 -1.35
CA SER A 42 -3.64 -4.73 -1.87
C SER A 42 -4.48 -5.81 -1.19
N GLU A 43 -3.90 -6.99 -0.94
CA GLU A 43 -4.55 -8.04 -0.15
C GLU A 43 -4.77 -7.61 1.30
N THR A 44 -3.77 -6.96 1.91
CA THR A 44 -3.86 -6.46 3.29
C THR A 44 -4.92 -5.36 3.41
N LEU A 45 -4.98 -4.46 2.42
CA LEU A 45 -5.97 -3.40 2.29
C LEU A 45 -7.39 -3.96 2.22
N THR A 46 -7.59 -4.98 1.38
CA THR A 46 -8.88 -5.66 1.21
C THR A 46 -9.32 -6.36 2.50
N LYS A 47 -8.37 -6.98 3.24
CA LYS A 47 -8.65 -7.60 4.54
C LYS A 47 -8.97 -6.60 5.65
N ALA A 48 -8.37 -5.41 5.63
CA ALA A 48 -8.55 -4.40 6.68
C ALA A 48 -9.79 -3.53 6.50
N GLY A 49 -10.31 -3.42 5.27
CA GLY A 49 -11.53 -2.66 4.96
C GLY A 49 -12.83 -3.48 4.97
N GLY A 50 -12.77 -4.76 5.35
CA GLY A 50 -13.92 -5.68 5.44
C GLY A 50 -14.45 -5.87 6.85
#